data_AF-A0A357L0L5-F1
#
_entry.id   AF-A0A357L0L5-F1
#
_cell.length_a   1.000
_cell.length_b   1.000
_cell.length_c   1.000
_cell.angle_alpha   90.00
_cell.angle_beta   90.00
_cell.angle_gamma   90.00
#
_symmetry.space_group_name_H-M   'P 1'
#
loop_
_entity.id
_entity.type
_entity.pdbx_description
1 polymer ?
#
loop_
_entity_poly.entity_id
_entity_poly.type
_entity_poly.pdbx_seq_one_letter_code
_entity_poly.pdbx_strand_id
1 'polypeptide(L)' 'GHFTLMSAEEKAPNQWQFKYAVKVEIEGEEKPALMAEWISMQFV' A
#
# COMPACT_ATOMS: atom_id res chain seq x y z
N GLY A 1 11.95 -0.15 -1.30
CA GLY A 1 10.60 -0.49 -0.80
C GLY A 1 9.73 -0.84 -1.98
N HIS A 2 9.11 -2.01 -1.95
CA HIS A 2 8.18 -2.50 -2.96
C HIS A 2 6.76 -2.17 -2.52
N PHE A 3 6.01 -1.51 -3.39
CA PHE A 3 4.62 -1.13 -3.15
C PHE A 3 3.76 -1.80 -4.22
N THR A 4 2.83 -2.65 -3.80
CA THR A 4 1.90 -3.33 -4.67
C THR A 4 0.50 -2.79 -4.41
N LEU A 5 -0.15 -2.23 -5.42
CA LEU A 5 -1.56 -1.83 -5.31
C LEU A 5 -2.43 -3.09 -5.18
N MET A 6 -3.12 -3.22 -4.06
CA MET A 6 -3.98 -4.37 -3.74
C MET A 6 -5.43 -4.11 -4.14
N SER A 7 -5.95 -2.92 -3.85
CA SER A 7 -7.29 -2.51 -4.29
C SER A 7 -7.37 -1.00 -4.48
N ALA A 8 -8.23 -0.61 -5.42
CA ALA A 8 -8.65 0.76 -5.67
C ALA A 8 -10.18 0.76 -5.76
N GLU A 9 -10.85 1.34 -4.78
CA GLU A 9 -12.30 1.29 -4.62
C GLU A 9 -12.86 2.70 -4.53
N GLU A 10 -13.82 3.05 -5.38
CA GLU A 10 -14.62 4.26 -5.22
C GLU A 10 -15.68 4.00 -4.14
N LYS A 11 -15.50 4.59 -2.95
CA LYS A 11 -16.44 4.44 -1.82
C LYS A 11 -17.65 5.36 -1.95
N ALA A 12 -17.48 6.50 -2.61
CA ALA A 12 -18.51 7.50 -2.93
C ALA A 12 -18.03 8.30 -4.15
N PRO A 13 -18.92 9.07 -4.84
CA PRO A 13 -18.51 9.90 -5.96
C PRO A 13 -17.29 10.77 -5.61
N ASN A 14 -16.23 10.62 -6.40
CA ASN A 14 -14.94 11.29 -6.23
C ASN A 14 -14.15 10.93 -4.95
N GLN A 15 -14.54 9.89 -4.21
CA GLN A 15 -13.84 9.42 -3.02
C GLN A 15 -13.28 8.02 -3.27
N TRP A 16 -11.98 7.94 -3.41
CA TRP A 16 -11.26 6.71 -3.71
C TRP A 16 -10.48 6.22 -2.48
N GLN A 17 -10.71 4.97 -2.10
CA GLN A 17 -9.89 4.26 -1.14
C GLN A 17 -8.89 3.37 -1.88
N PHE A 18 -7.62 3.51 -1.53
CA PHE A 18 -6.55 2.66 -2.04
C PHE A 18 -5.94 1.85 -0.92
N LYS A 19 -5.57 0.62 -1.24
CA LYS A 19 -4.81 -0.27 -0.36
C LYS A 19 -3.54 -0.72 -1.07
N TYR A 20 -2.40 -0.55 -0.42
CA TYR A 20 -1.10 -1.00 -0.91
C TYR A 20 -0.48 -1.99 0.06
N ALA A 21 0.06 -3.09 -0.46
CA ALA A 21 1.01 -3.90 0.29
C ALA A 21 2.41 -3.27 0.15
N VAL A 22 3.03 -2.94 1.27
CA VAL A 22 4.35 -2.33 1.35
C VAL A 22 5.32 -3.34 1.92
N LYS A 23 6.40 -3.62 1.19
CA LYS A 23 7.52 -4.45 1.63
C LYS A 23 8.80 -3.64 1.59
N VAL A 24 9.50 -3.55 2.71
CA VAL A 24 10.84 -2.94 2.77
C VAL A 24 11.83 -4.04 3.13
N GLU A 25 12.83 -4.20 2.28
CA GLU A 25 13.94 -5.14 2.46
C GLU A 25 15.20 -4.34 2.80
N ILE A 26 16.11 -4.97 3.56
CA ILE A 26 17.44 -4.44 3.86
C ILE A 26 18.45 -5.36 3.19
N GLU A 27 19.45 -4.78 2.54
CA GLU A 27 20.50 -5.53 1.88
C GLU A 27 21.30 -6.36 2.91
N GLY A 28 21.44 -7.66 2.66
CA GLY A 28 22.15 -8.59 3.54
C GLY A 28 21.29 -9.35 4.56
N GLU A 29 19.97 -9.11 4.60
CA GLU A 29 19.03 -9.82 5.47
C GLU A 29 17.94 -10.53 4.66
N GLU A 30 17.70 -11.82 4.94
CA GLU A 30 16.70 -12.62 4.20
C GLU A 30 15.26 -12.27 4.61
N LYS A 31 15.06 -11.70 5.80
CA LYS A 31 13.73 -11.32 6.30
C LYS A 31 13.43 -9.86 5.97
N PRO A 32 12.24 -9.56 5.43
CA PRO A 32 11.85 -8.18 5.18
C PRO A 32 11.81 -7.40 6.50
N ALA A 33 12.43 -6.23 6.50
CA ALA A 33 12.49 -5.34 7.64
C ALA A 33 11.14 -4.73 7.99
N LEU A 34 10.27 -4.56 6.99
CA LEU A 34 8.90 -4.09 7.20
C LEU A 34 7.96 -4.69 6.16
N MET A 35 6.83 -5.22 6.63
CA MET A 35 5.68 -5.59 5.81
C MET A 35 4.45 -4.92 6.41
N ALA A 36 3.75 -4.12 5.62
CA ALA A 36 2.57 -3.38 6.08
C ALA A 36 1.52 -3.23 4.96
N GLU A 37 0.26 -3.04 5.33
CA GLU A 37 -0.78 -2.55 4.43
C GLU A 37 -0.94 -1.03 4.62
N TRP A 38 -0.71 -0.26 3.57
CA TRP A 38 -0.98 1.17 3.56
C TRP A 38 -2.35 1.43 2.94
N ILE A 39 -3.29 1.92 3.76
CA ILE A 39 -4.61 2.36 3.32
C ILE A 39 -4.62 3.89 3.21
N SER A 40 -5.01 4.42 2.04
CA SER A 40 -5.17 5.86 1.83
C SER A 40 -6.55 6.19 1.26
N MET A 41 -6.97 7.45 1.47
CA MET A 41 -8.22 7.97 0.92
C MET A 41 -7.92 9.25 0.15
N GLN A 42 -8.33 9.29 -1.11
CA GLN A 42 -8.18 10.43 -1.99
C GLN A 42 -9.54 11.00 -2.36
N PHE A 43 -9.66 12.32 -2.30
CA PHE A 43 -10.82 13.08 -2.75
C PHE A 43 -10.42 13.82 -4.04
N VAL A 44 -11.25 13.72 -5.07
CA VAL A 44 -10.99 14.26 -6.42
C VAL A 44 -11.99 15.35 -6.81
#